data_AF-A0AAN1XYA9-F1
#
_entry.id   AF-A0AAN1XYA9-F1
#
_cell.length_a   1.000
_cell.length_b   1.000
_cell.length_c   1.000
_cell.angle_alpha   90.00
_cell.angle_beta   90.00
_cell.angle_gamma   90.00
#
_symmetry.space_group_name_H-M   'P 1'
#
loop_
_entity.id
_entity.type
_entity.pdbx_description
1 polymer ?
#
loop_
_entity_poly.entity_id
_entity_poly.type
_entity_poly.pdbx_seq_one_letter_code
_entity_poly.pdbx_strand_id
1 'polypeptide(L)'
;MIRGVSGSNRITLGADKAYDTKDFVEALRALNVTPHVAQNTTRRRSAIDRRTVRHPGYTVSQRRRKLIEESFGWGKTIGRLRKVHFRGLDLVGDIVRWTAAAYNLIRIRNLRAAT
;
A
#
# COMPACT_ATOMS: atom_id res chain seq x y z
N MET A 1 1.90 13.71 -2.14
CA MET A 1 1.67 12.72 -1.06
C MET A 1 2.91 12.49 -0.19
N ILE A 2 4.10 12.19 -0.74
CA ILE A 2 5.33 11.93 0.06
C ILE A 2 5.90 13.20 0.71
N ARG A 3 5.93 14.32 -0.02
CA ARG A 3 6.47 15.62 0.46
C ARG A 3 5.64 16.30 1.57
N GLY A 4 4.45 15.77 1.88
CA GLY A 4 3.55 16.32 2.90
C GLY A 4 3.55 15.55 4.21
N VAL A 5 4.44 14.57 4.38
CA VAL A 5 4.56 13.81 5.63
C VAL A 5 5.33 14.66 6.65
N SER A 6 4.72 14.96 7.79
CA SER A 6 5.34 15.74 8.86
C SER A 6 6.36 14.92 9.66
N GLY A 7 7.41 15.59 10.13
CA GLY A 7 8.49 15.00 10.94
C GLY A 7 9.86 15.05 10.27
N SER A 8 10.91 15.00 11.07
CA SER A 8 12.31 15.00 10.62
C SER A 8 12.89 13.61 10.38
N ASN A 9 12.15 12.56 10.76
CA ASN A 9 12.62 11.19 10.67
C ASN A 9 12.50 10.64 9.25
N ARG A 10 13.50 9.85 8.85
CA ARG A 10 13.48 9.12 7.57
C ARG A 10 12.27 8.19 7.51
N ILE A 11 11.43 8.37 6.50
CA ILE A 11 10.22 7.56 6.29
C ILE A 11 10.48 6.36 5.36
N THR A 12 9.56 5.39 5.38
CA THR A 12 9.57 4.23 4.48
C THR A 12 8.34 4.28 3.58
N LEU A 13 8.47 3.87 2.32
CA LEU A 13 7.34 3.76 1.40
C LEU A 13 7.19 2.33 0.89
N GLY A 14 6.07 1.70 1.24
CA GLY A 14 5.67 0.41 0.68
C GLY A 14 5.13 0.55 -0.73
N ALA A 15 5.56 -0.30 -1.66
CA ALA A 15 4.99 -0.35 -3.01
C ALA A 15 4.98 -1.77 -3.59
N ASP A 16 4.15 -1.98 -4.60
CA ASP A 16 4.07 -3.26 -5.30
C ASP A 16 5.29 -3.53 -6.20
N LYS A 17 5.30 -4.71 -6.82
CA LYS A 17 6.43 -5.21 -7.63
C LYS A 17 6.61 -4.45 -8.94
N ALA A 18 5.58 -3.82 -9.49
CA ALA A 18 5.67 -3.04 -10.72
C ALA A 18 6.45 -1.73 -10.50
N TYR A 19 6.45 -1.20 -9.27
CA TYR A 19 7.24 -0.03 -8.88
C TYR A 19 8.73 -0.30 -8.66
N ASP A 20 9.19 -1.54 -8.78
CA ASP A 20 10.62 -1.86 -8.75
C ASP A 20 11.25 -1.50 -10.09
N THR A 21 11.39 -0.19 -10.30
CA THR A 21 12.07 0.45 -11.43
C THR A 21 13.17 1.33 -10.88
N LYS A 22 14.24 1.51 -11.67
CA LYS A 22 15.40 2.29 -11.27
C LYS A 22 14.99 3.73 -10.92
N ASP A 23 14.26 4.38 -11.82
CA ASP A 23 13.84 5.77 -11.69
C ASP A 23 12.96 6.00 -10.44
N PHE A 24 12.02 5.10 -10.17
CA PHE A 24 11.16 5.20 -8.98
C PHE A 24 11.97 5.05 -7.69
N VAL A 25 12.87 4.06 -7.65
CA VAL A 25 13.73 3.81 -6.48
C VAL A 25 14.70 4.97 -6.25
N GLU A 26 15.27 5.55 -7.31
CA GLU A 26 16.15 6.71 -7.24
C GLU A 26 15.41 7.96 -6.78
N ALA A 27 14.21 8.23 -7.30
CA ALA A 27 13.38 9.33 -6.86
C ALA A 27 13.05 9.26 -5.37
N LEU A 28 12.72 8.07 -4.84
CA LEU A 28 12.48 7.89 -3.40
C LEU A 28 13.72 8.16 -2.56
N ARG A 29 14.88 7.69 -3.01
CA ARG A 29 16.16 7.91 -2.32
C ARG A 29 16.53 9.40 -2.31
N ALA A 30 16.32 10.11 -3.42
CA ALA A 30 16.53 11.55 -3.51
C ALA A 30 15.62 12.35 -2.56
N LEU A 31 14.42 11.82 -2.27
CA LEU A 31 13.49 12.37 -1.27
C LEU A 31 13.80 11.93 0.17
N ASN A 32 14.94 11.27 0.42
CA ASN A 32 15.28 10.67 1.70
C ASN A 32 14.21 9.68 2.21
N VAL A 33 13.60 8.91 1.31
CA VAL A 33 12.62 7.86 1.62
C VAL A 33 13.22 6.49 1.38
N THR A 34 13.07 5.58 2.34
CA THR A 34 13.51 4.19 2.18
C THR A 34 12.48 3.40 1.36
N PRO A 35 12.85 2.84 0.20
CA PRO A 35 11.91 2.18 -0.70
C PRO A 35 11.61 0.75 -0.25
N HIS A 36 10.51 0.52 0.46
CA HIS A 36 10.00 -0.83 0.77
C HIS A 36 9.18 -1.38 -0.42
N VAL A 37 9.80 -1.44 -1.59
CA VAL A 37 9.19 -1.93 -2.83
C VAL A 37 9.39 -3.44 -2.94
N ALA A 38 8.37 -4.17 -3.39
CA ALA A 38 8.52 -5.61 -3.61
C ALA A 38 9.53 -5.92 -4.73
N GLN A 39 10.59 -6.68 -4.41
CA GLN A 39 11.61 -7.09 -5.37
C GLN A 39 11.06 -7.93 -6.53
N ASN A 40 11.46 -7.61 -7.76
CA ASN A 40 11.44 -8.55 -8.87
C ASN A 40 12.57 -9.57 -8.68
N THR A 41 12.15 -10.80 -8.40
CA THR A 41 13.05 -11.95 -8.23
C THR A 41 13.08 -12.85 -9.46
N THR A 42 12.30 -12.52 -10.50
CA THR A 42 12.19 -13.31 -11.72
C THR A 42 12.31 -12.40 -12.94
N ARG A 43 12.92 -12.90 -14.01
CA ARG A 43 13.02 -12.28 -15.35
C ARG A 43 13.83 -10.98 -15.48
N ARG A 44 14.15 -10.29 -14.38
CA ARG A 44 15.01 -9.09 -14.39
C ARG A 44 15.68 -8.85 -13.04
N ARG A 45 16.75 -8.05 -13.05
CA ARG A 45 17.43 -7.57 -11.85
C ARG A 45 16.57 -6.51 -11.15
N SER A 46 16.37 -6.64 -9.85
CA SER A 46 15.67 -5.66 -9.03
C SER A 46 16.51 -4.38 -8.83
N ALA A 47 15.84 -3.22 -8.79
CA ALA A 47 16.43 -1.95 -8.38
C ALA A 47 16.56 -1.85 -6.84
N ILE A 48 15.87 -2.73 -6.10
CA ILE A 48 16.01 -2.86 -4.66
C ILE A 48 17.17 -3.80 -4.34
N ASP A 49 18.18 -3.27 -3.67
CA ASP A 49 19.39 -3.98 -3.27
C ASP A 49 19.36 -4.50 -1.82
N ARG A 50 20.44 -5.22 -1.43
CA ARG A 50 20.61 -5.80 -0.08
C ARG A 50 20.53 -4.77 1.05
N ARG A 51 20.87 -3.50 0.81
CA ARG A 51 20.87 -2.46 1.84
C ARG A 51 19.46 -2.19 2.37
N THR A 52 18.45 -2.43 1.54
CA THR A 52 17.04 -2.25 1.89
C THR A 52 16.48 -3.52 2.54
N VAL A 53 16.70 -4.68 1.91
CA VAL A 53 16.05 -5.93 2.33
C VAL A 53 16.65 -6.57 3.57
N ARG A 54 17.88 -6.21 3.98
CA ARG A 54 18.52 -6.75 5.19
C ARG A 54 17.83 -6.35 6.49
N HIS A 55 17.01 -5.31 6.49
CA HIS A 55 16.40 -4.77 7.69
C HIS A 55 15.06 -5.48 8.00
N PRO A 56 14.79 -5.90 9.25
CA PRO A 56 13.52 -6.55 9.62
C PRO A 56 12.27 -5.74 9.24
N GLY A 57 12.37 -4.41 9.27
CA GLY A 57 11.30 -3.49 8.87
C GLY A 57 10.84 -3.70 7.42
N TYR A 58 11.73 -4.09 6.50
CA TYR A 58 11.36 -4.41 5.13
C TYR A 58 10.41 -5.62 5.09
N THR A 59 10.77 -6.71 5.79
CA THR A 59 9.93 -7.91 5.86
C THR A 59 8.55 -7.62 6.46
N VAL A 60 8.49 -6.82 7.53
CA VAL A 60 7.21 -6.41 8.15
C VAL A 60 6.36 -5.59 7.17
N SER A 61 6.98 -4.64 6.47
CA SER A 61 6.32 -3.82 5.45
C SER A 61 5.75 -4.68 4.31
N GLN A 62 6.51 -5.65 3.83
CA GLN A 62 6.06 -6.58 2.78
C GLN A 62 4.87 -7.43 3.20
N ARG A 63 4.80 -7.84 4.48
CA ARG A 63 3.63 -8.56 5.02
C ARG A 63 2.41 -7.62 5.11
N ARG A 64 2.59 -6.43 5.68
CA ARG A 64 1.52 -5.43 5.84
C ARG A 64 0.95 -4.95 4.50
N ARG A 65 1.77 -4.92 3.43
CA ARG A 65 1.32 -4.57 2.08
C ARG A 65 0.10 -5.39 1.62
N LYS A 66 -0.03 -6.65 2.06
CA LYS A 66 -1.16 -7.51 1.70
C LYS A 66 -2.48 -7.08 2.34
N LEU A 67 -2.43 -6.39 3.48
CA LEU A 67 -3.64 -5.92 4.18
C LEU A 67 -4.42 -4.90 3.34
N ILE A 68 -3.74 -4.11 2.51
CA ILE A 68 -4.42 -3.17 1.62
C ILE A 68 -5.19 -3.92 0.52
N GLU A 69 -4.62 -5.02 0.01
CA GLU A 69 -5.25 -5.86 -1.02
C GLU A 69 -6.52 -6.52 -0.49
N GLU A 70 -6.56 -6.91 0.80
CA GLU A 70 -7.77 -7.44 1.44
C GLU A 70 -8.92 -6.41 1.43
N SER A 71 -8.64 -5.17 1.84
CA SER A 71 -9.66 -4.10 1.87
C SER A 71 -10.19 -3.77 0.48
N PHE A 72 -9.31 -3.67 -0.52
CA PHE A 72 -9.71 -3.43 -1.91
C PHE A 72 -10.41 -4.63 -2.53
N GLY A 73 -10.01 -5.85 -2.18
CA GLY A 73 -10.67 -7.08 -2.61
C GLY A 73 -12.10 -7.14 -2.08
N TRP A 74 -12.29 -6.87 -0.79
CA TRP A 74 -13.60 -6.80 -0.17
C TRP A 74 -14.46 -5.69 -0.78
N GLY A 75 -13.91 -4.49 -0.96
CA GLY A 75 -14.64 -3.38 -1.59
C GLY A 75 -15.07 -3.69 -3.02
N LYS A 76 -14.23 -4.38 -3.80
CA LYS A 76 -14.57 -4.80 -5.17
C LYS A 76 -15.68 -5.86 -5.20
N THR A 77 -15.63 -6.84 -4.29
CA THR A 77 -16.54 -7.99 -4.29
C THR A 77 -17.84 -7.70 -3.54
N ILE A 78 -17.76 -7.21 -2.30
CA ILE A 78 -18.91 -6.95 -1.42
C ILE A 78 -19.40 -5.50 -1.57
N GLY A 79 -18.48 -4.54 -1.59
CA GLY A 79 -18.79 -3.12 -1.76
C GLY A 79 -19.19 -2.69 -3.19
N ARG A 80 -19.28 -3.65 -4.13
CA ARG A 80 -19.62 -3.43 -5.56
C ARG A 80 -18.73 -2.41 -6.28
N LEU A 81 -17.51 -2.16 -5.79
CA LEU A 81 -16.58 -1.22 -6.42
C LEU A 81 -15.93 -1.78 -7.70
N ARG A 82 -16.13 -3.08 -8.03
CA ARG A 82 -15.65 -3.67 -9.29
C ARG A 82 -16.38 -3.10 -10.51
N LYS A 83 -17.66 -2.79 -10.36
CA LYS A 83 -18.51 -2.15 -11.38
C LYS A 83 -19.31 -1.07 -10.66
N VAL A 84 -18.74 0.12 -10.51
CA VAL A 84 -19.42 1.23 -9.83
C VAL A 84 -20.61 1.70 -10.67
N HIS A 85 -21.77 1.86 -10.03
CA HIS A 85 -23.03 2.22 -10.70
C HIS A 85 -23.26 3.75 -10.71
N PHE A 86 -22.48 4.49 -9.93
CA PHE A 86 -22.58 5.94 -9.79
C PHE A 86 -21.77 6.67 -10.86
N ARG A 87 -22.23 7.84 -11.28
CA ARG A 87 -21.54 8.74 -12.21
C ARG A 87 -21.13 10.02 -11.46
N GLY A 88 -19.96 10.56 -11.80
CA GLY A 88 -19.38 11.74 -11.16
C GLY A 88 -18.43 11.41 -10.01
N LEU A 89 -17.33 12.16 -9.91
CA LEU A 89 -16.25 11.89 -8.94
C LEU A 89 -16.72 12.03 -7.49
N ASP A 90 -17.66 12.93 -7.20
CA ASP A 90 -18.15 13.16 -5.84
C ASP A 90 -18.92 11.94 -5.31
N LEU A 91 -19.91 11.47 -6.07
CA LEU A 91 -20.70 10.28 -5.72
C LEU A 91 -19.84 9.01 -5.66
N VAL A 92 -18.89 8.87 -6.60
CA VAL A 92 -17.93 7.76 -6.58
C VAL A 92 -17.02 7.84 -5.35
N GLY A 93 -16.58 9.05 -4.98
CA GLY A 93 -15.80 9.29 -3.78
C GLY A 93 -16.56 8.90 -2.52
N ASP A 94 -17.84 9.29 -2.43
CA ASP A 94 -18.69 8.96 -1.29
C ASP A 94 -18.91 7.46 -1.14
N ILE A 95 -19.25 6.74 -2.21
CA ILE A 95 -19.46 5.28 -2.10
C ILE A 95 -18.17 4.57 -1.70
N VAL A 96 -17.00 5.03 -2.17
CA VAL A 96 -15.70 4.50 -1.77
C VAL A 96 -15.45 4.74 -0.28
N ARG A 97 -15.74 5.95 0.24
CA ARG A 97 -15.61 6.27 1.67
C ARG A 97 -16.52 5.40 2.53
N TRP A 98 -17.80 5.28 2.15
CA TRP A 98 -18.77 4.43 2.87
C TRP A 98 -18.37 2.96 2.86
N THR A 99 -17.89 2.45 1.72
CA THR A 99 -17.38 1.07 1.60
C THR A 99 -16.18 0.85 2.52
N ALA A 100 -15.22 1.79 2.54
CA ALA A 100 -14.05 1.70 3.41
C ALA A 100 -14.44 1.77 4.90
N ALA A 101 -15.41 2.62 5.26
CA ALA A 101 -15.93 2.72 6.62
C ALA A 101 -16.61 1.41 7.07
N ALA A 102 -17.42 0.80 6.20
CA ALA A 102 -18.03 -0.50 6.49
C ALA A 102 -16.97 -1.60 6.66
N TYR A 103 -15.92 -1.62 5.83
CA TYR A 103 -14.82 -2.56 5.98
C TYR A 103 -14.09 -2.39 7.33
N ASN A 104 -13.95 -1.16 7.84
CA ASN A 104 -13.35 -0.93 9.15
C ASN A 104 -14.11 -1.63 10.28
N LEU A 105 -15.44 -1.76 10.21
CA LEU A 105 -16.22 -2.49 11.20
C LEU A 105 -15.88 -3.98 11.23
N ILE A 106 -15.74 -4.60 10.05
CA ILE A 106 -15.31 -6.00 9.91
C ILE A 106 -13.90 -6.17 10.47
N ARG A 107 -13.01 -5.23 10.16
CA ARG A 107 -11.63 -5.25 10.66
C ARG A 107 -11.58 -5.14 12.18
N ILE A 108 -12.36 -4.24 12.79
CA ILE A 108 -12.44 -4.07 14.26
C ILE A 108 -12.94 -5.36 14.92
N ARG A 109 -13.98 -6.01 14.36
CA ARG A 109 -14.46 -7.30 14.85
C ARG A 109 -13.34 -8.34 14.89
N ASN A 110 -12.59 -8.49 13.80
CA ASN A 110 -11.51 -9.48 13.71
C ASN A 110 -10.36 -9.16 14.67
N LEU A 111 -10.01 -7.88 14.83
CA LEU A 111 -8.96 -7.47 15.77
C LEU A 111 -9.36 -7.73 17.22
N ARG A 112 -10.64 -7.50 17.58
CA ARG A 112 -11.16 -7.82 18.92
C ARG A 112 -11.17 -9.30 19.22
N ALA A 113 -11.43 -10.16 18.23
CA ALA A 113 -11.41 -11.61 18.40
C ALA A 113 -9.99 -12.20 18.47
N ALA A 114 -8.98 -11.46 18.01
CA ALA A 114 -7.58 -11.87 18.02
C ALA A 114 -6.83 -11.44 19.30
N THR A 115 -7.51 -10.76 20.23
CA THR A 115 -7.00 -10.37 21.55
C THR A 115 -7.53 -11.34 22.58
#